data_AF-A0A6J5Y4S9-F1
#
_entry.id   AF-A0A6J5Y4S9-F1
#
_cell.length_a   1.000
_cell.length_b   1.000
_cell.length_c   1.000
_cell.angle_alpha   90.00
_cell.angle_beta   90.00
_cell.angle_gamma   90.00
#
_symmetry.space_group_name_H-M   'P 1'
#
loop_
_entity.id
_entity.type
_entity.pdbx_description
1 polymer ?
#
loop_
_entity_poly.entity_id
_entity_poly.type
_entity_poly.pdbx_seq_one_letter_code
_entity_poly.pdbx_strand_id
1 'polypeptide(L)'
;MAPSVCLRGPPELQLYFPTTTIKICQGQSSSSNPCLEFFKATTYSDKPQQNPPVYQQQKDLTEYEAEAWKHDSLTTLKLIFCLRMVGRPNKEAFYKSLLWIHKNHPLTLALNLKVFAQLGWFKDLLEILYRVLQKSIDEAKEKEEEESQKEYWKKRTNYCQKPRKRNYWSDSEEGESNEEEDSDEEEDDESIEEEEEGEKEESKTVTDVTDAHIARAKSAVDRYQNDLEYRYLHDRVSEVFVEMLTSDLLSLKCCEIEKISSISKFCPSIDSSYDRETLICENIARRMFPRHNFGEYKDVEEAHYAYRVRDRLRKQVLSPLRKALECLPVVKQNNQSSSLFKKCKALIALEIYRRSLVVVMVEAAMKAN
;
A
#
# COMPACT_ATOMS: atom_id res chain seq x y z
N MET A 1 -26.42 8.74 -18.38
CA MET A 1 -26.15 9.01 -16.95
C MET A 1 -24.96 8.16 -16.54
N ALA A 2 -23.88 8.77 -16.04
CA ALA A 2 -22.78 7.98 -15.46
C ALA A 2 -23.31 7.28 -14.19
N PRO A 3 -22.97 6.01 -13.94
CA PRO A 3 -23.40 5.31 -12.74
C PRO A 3 -22.97 6.13 -11.50
N SER A 4 -23.88 6.30 -10.54
CA SER A 4 -23.57 6.97 -9.29
C SER A 4 -22.48 6.19 -8.56
N VAL A 5 -21.32 6.82 -8.39
CA VAL A 5 -20.24 6.25 -7.56
C VAL A 5 -20.74 6.21 -6.13
N CYS A 6 -20.98 5.02 -5.60
CA CYS A 6 -21.49 4.81 -4.25
C CYS A 6 -20.50 3.95 -3.47
N LEU A 7 -19.85 4.55 -2.46
CA LEU A 7 -19.05 3.81 -1.50
C LEU A 7 -19.99 2.93 -0.67
N ARG A 8 -19.60 1.66 -0.55
CA ARG A 8 -20.33 0.67 0.25
C ARG A 8 -19.71 0.59 1.63
N GLY A 9 -20.52 0.81 2.67
CA GLY A 9 -20.10 0.60 4.05
C GLY A 9 -19.80 -0.88 4.34
N PRO A 10 -19.41 -1.20 5.59
CA PRO A 10 -19.14 -2.57 6.01
C PRO A 10 -20.24 -3.56 5.59
N PRO A 11 -19.90 -4.79 5.12
CA PRO A 11 -20.88 -5.81 4.73
C PRO A 11 -21.92 -6.10 5.82
N GLU A 12 -21.53 -6.00 7.09
CA GLU A 12 -22.38 -6.20 8.26
C GLU A 12 -23.55 -5.20 8.29
N LEU A 13 -23.35 -4.00 7.75
CA LEU A 13 -24.39 -2.99 7.62
C LEU A 13 -25.26 -3.17 6.37
N GLN A 14 -24.89 -4.05 5.44
CA GLN A 14 -25.64 -4.33 4.21
C GLN A 14 -26.66 -5.47 4.38
N LEU A 15 -26.53 -6.30 5.43
CA LEU A 15 -27.41 -7.45 5.69
C LEU A 15 -28.75 -7.06 6.34
N TYR A 16 -28.91 -5.82 6.79
CA TYR A 16 -30.16 -5.32 7.36
C TYR A 16 -30.78 -4.30 6.40
N PHE A 17 -31.91 -4.65 5.78
CA PHE A 17 -32.90 -3.63 5.39
C PHE A 17 -33.57 -3.15 6.68
N PRO A 18 -33.47 -1.87 7.09
CA PRO A 18 -34.32 -1.38 8.15
C PRO A 18 -35.52 -0.70 7.51
N THR A 19 -36.65 -1.42 7.46
CA THR A 19 -37.85 -0.77 8.02
C THR A 19 -37.62 -0.78 9.52
N THR A 20 -37.87 0.35 10.18
CA THR A 20 -37.79 0.59 11.64
C THR A 20 -36.57 1.40 12.09
N THR A 21 -36.84 2.70 12.24
CA THR A 21 -36.43 3.59 13.33
C THR A 21 -35.02 3.41 13.89
N ILE A 22 -34.11 4.28 13.44
CA ILE A 22 -32.84 4.60 14.10
C ILE A 22 -33.14 4.95 15.57
N LYS A 23 -32.91 4.00 16.49
CA LYS A 23 -32.71 4.34 17.90
C LYS A 23 -31.33 4.98 18.00
N ILE A 24 -31.31 6.31 18.02
CA ILE A 24 -30.16 7.09 18.46
C ILE A 24 -29.85 6.60 19.89
N CYS A 25 -28.73 5.88 20.05
CA CYS A 25 -28.21 5.59 21.37
C CYS A 25 -27.72 6.92 21.96
N GLN A 26 -28.58 7.56 22.75
CA GLN A 26 -28.18 8.62 23.67
C GLN A 26 -27.33 7.98 24.76
N GLY A 27 -26.03 8.27 24.72
CA GLY A 27 -25.11 7.78 25.73
C GLY A 27 -23.65 7.96 25.33
N GLN A 28 -23.16 9.20 25.37
CA GLN A 28 -22.04 9.61 26.23
C GLN A 28 -21.65 11.06 25.93
N SER A 29 -21.53 11.83 27.00
CA SER A 29 -21.09 13.22 27.05
C SER A 29 -19.58 13.29 26.83
N SER A 30 -19.15 13.68 25.63
CA SER A 30 -17.82 14.22 25.34
C SER A 30 -17.91 15.05 24.05
N SER A 31 -17.51 16.32 24.12
CA SER A 31 -18.00 17.42 23.27
C SER A 31 -17.43 17.53 21.84
N SER A 32 -17.09 16.43 21.16
CA SER A 32 -16.71 16.51 19.73
C SER A 32 -17.03 15.24 18.94
N ASN A 33 -17.45 15.41 17.67
CA ASN A 33 -17.77 14.31 16.76
C ASN A 33 -16.48 13.55 16.35
N PRO A 34 -16.36 12.23 16.61
CA PRO A 34 -15.14 11.48 16.30
C PRO A 34 -14.71 11.53 14.83
N CYS A 35 -15.66 11.56 13.89
CA CYS A 35 -15.38 11.71 12.46
C CYS A 35 -14.78 13.09 12.14
N LEU A 36 -15.20 14.13 12.87
CA LEU A 36 -14.64 15.48 12.73
C LEU A 36 -13.23 15.55 13.30
N GLU A 37 -12.97 14.92 14.45
CA GLU A 37 -11.63 14.85 15.04
C GLU A 37 -10.66 14.07 14.16
N PHE A 38 -11.08 12.95 13.57
CA PHE A 38 -10.30 12.25 12.55
C PHE A 38 -9.96 13.14 11.34
N PHE A 39 -10.96 13.87 10.81
CA PHE A 39 -10.73 14.79 9.69
C PHE A 39 -9.79 15.94 10.05
N LYS A 40 -9.86 16.47 11.27
CA LYS A 40 -8.91 17.48 11.77
C LYS A 40 -7.50 16.89 11.90
N ALA A 41 -7.36 15.73 12.54
CA ALA A 41 -6.05 15.10 12.75
C ALA A 41 -5.30 14.88 11.42
N THR A 42 -6.02 14.50 10.37
CA THR A 42 -5.45 14.25 9.04
C THR A 42 -5.17 15.51 8.20
N THR A 43 -5.81 16.65 8.50
CA THR A 43 -5.68 17.91 7.74
C THR A 43 -4.77 18.96 8.39
N TYR A 44 -4.62 18.95 9.72
CA TYR A 44 -3.83 19.94 10.47
C TYR A 44 -2.41 19.47 10.85
N SER A 45 -2.03 18.21 10.58
CA SER A 45 -0.72 17.65 10.94
C SER A 45 0.48 18.23 10.18
N ASP A 46 0.28 18.95 9.07
CA ASP A 46 1.37 19.48 8.22
C ASP A 46 1.96 20.83 8.69
N LYS A 47 1.43 21.42 9.77
CA LYS A 47 2.06 22.59 10.39
C LYS A 47 2.86 22.13 11.59
N PRO A 48 4.21 22.18 11.58
CA PRO A 48 4.94 22.10 12.84
C PRO A 48 4.43 23.25 13.70
N GLN A 49 3.73 22.93 14.79
CA GLN A 49 3.43 23.94 15.78
C GLN A 49 4.78 24.46 16.25
N GLN A 50 5.05 25.74 16.02
CA GLN A 50 6.11 26.44 16.74
C GLN A 50 5.66 26.41 18.21
N ASN A 51 6.18 25.42 18.94
CA ASN A 51 5.86 25.06 20.34
C ASN A 51 4.52 24.33 20.53
N PRO A 52 4.48 23.00 20.42
CA PRO A 52 3.37 22.24 20.97
C PRO A 52 3.34 22.41 22.50
N PRO A 53 2.18 22.65 23.14
CA PRO A 53 2.09 22.64 24.59
C PRO A 53 2.54 21.26 25.10
N VAL A 54 3.46 21.27 26.07
CA VAL A 54 4.24 20.14 26.64
C VAL A 54 3.38 18.96 27.18
N TYR A 55 2.05 19.02 27.09
CA TYR A 55 1.12 18.04 27.68
C TYR A 55 0.07 17.47 26.72
N GLN A 56 0.10 17.74 25.41
CA GLN A 56 -0.80 17.06 24.46
C GLN A 56 -0.08 15.89 23.79
N GLN A 57 -0.22 14.69 24.36
CA GLN A 57 0.07 13.45 23.63
C GLN A 57 -0.81 13.43 22.39
N GLN A 58 -0.19 13.59 21.23
CA GLN A 58 -0.88 13.48 19.96
C GLN A 58 -1.24 12.01 19.78
N LYS A 59 -2.53 11.73 19.90
CA LYS A 59 -3.10 10.39 19.74
C LYS A 59 -2.74 9.80 18.37
N ASP A 60 -2.45 8.49 18.32
CA ASP A 60 -2.09 7.82 17.07
C ASP A 60 -3.27 7.86 16.09
N LEU A 61 -2.97 8.01 14.80
CA LEU A 61 -3.97 8.10 13.73
C LEU A 61 -4.90 6.88 13.73
N THR A 62 -4.38 5.71 14.05
CA THR A 62 -5.15 4.46 14.12
C THR A 62 -6.24 4.49 15.20
N GLU A 63 -6.03 5.25 16.28
CA GLU A 63 -7.03 5.38 17.33
C GLU A 63 -8.16 6.33 16.90
N TYR A 64 -7.83 7.42 16.21
CA TYR A 64 -8.84 8.29 15.59
C TYR A 64 -9.68 7.54 14.55
N GLU A 65 -9.03 6.69 13.74
CA GLU A 65 -9.70 5.84 12.75
C GLU A 65 -10.67 4.86 13.41
N ALA A 66 -10.25 4.18 14.48
CA ALA A 66 -11.08 3.24 15.21
C ALA A 66 -12.31 3.91 15.84
N GLU A 67 -12.15 5.08 16.45
CA GLU A 67 -13.26 5.82 17.06
C GLU A 67 -14.24 6.37 16.02
N ALA A 68 -13.72 6.95 14.94
CA ALA A 68 -14.55 7.44 13.83
C ALA A 68 -15.33 6.28 13.19
N TRP A 69 -14.68 5.15 12.95
CA TRP A 69 -15.30 3.99 12.34
C TRP A 69 -16.41 3.38 13.20
N LYS A 70 -16.19 3.32 14.53
CA LYS A 70 -17.20 2.87 15.49
C LYS A 70 -18.40 3.81 15.55
N HIS A 71 -18.19 5.12 15.38
CA HIS A 71 -19.26 6.11 15.35
C HIS A 71 -20.07 6.05 14.04
N ASP A 72 -19.41 6.18 12.89
CA ASP A 72 -20.01 6.03 11.56
C ASP A 72 -18.95 5.56 10.54
N SER A 73 -18.97 4.26 10.26
CA SER A 73 -18.05 3.61 9.32
C SER A 73 -18.18 4.11 7.87
N LEU A 74 -19.39 4.43 7.40
CA LEU A 74 -19.59 4.89 6.03
C LEU A 74 -19.08 6.32 5.85
N THR A 75 -19.34 7.19 6.83
CA THR A 75 -18.82 8.56 6.83
C THR A 75 -17.31 8.57 6.98
N THR A 76 -16.75 7.72 7.85
CA THR A 76 -15.30 7.54 7.99
C THR A 76 -14.65 7.10 6.68
N LEU A 77 -15.23 6.11 5.99
CA LEU A 77 -14.75 5.68 4.68
C LEU A 77 -14.78 6.81 3.65
N LYS A 78 -15.84 7.62 3.63
CA LYS A 78 -15.94 8.80 2.75
C LYS A 78 -14.85 9.83 3.07
N LEU A 79 -14.60 10.09 4.35
CA LEU A 79 -13.54 11.02 4.79
C LEU A 79 -12.15 10.54 4.37
N ILE A 80 -11.88 9.23 4.47
CA ILE A 80 -10.63 8.63 3.98
C ILE A 80 -10.47 8.88 2.49
N PHE A 81 -11.52 8.67 1.68
CA PHE A 81 -11.48 8.98 0.25
C PHE A 81 -11.29 10.48 -0.03
N CYS A 82 -11.80 11.36 0.82
CA CYS A 82 -11.57 12.80 0.71
C CYS A 82 -10.09 13.19 0.89
N LEU A 83 -9.29 12.43 1.67
CA LEU A 83 -7.84 12.67 1.83
C LEU A 83 -7.08 12.63 0.50
N ARG A 84 -7.60 11.87 -0.47
CA ARG A 84 -7.04 11.77 -1.82
C ARG A 84 -7.50 12.90 -2.75
N MET A 85 -8.64 13.53 -2.45
CA MET A 85 -9.39 14.38 -3.40
C MET A 85 -9.35 15.89 -3.14
N VAL A 86 -9.25 16.34 -1.88
CA VAL A 86 -9.51 17.76 -1.52
C VAL A 86 -8.26 18.49 -1.05
N GLY A 87 -8.05 19.71 -1.57
CA GLY A 87 -7.08 20.69 -1.06
C GLY A 87 -5.62 20.26 -1.24
N ARG A 88 -5.02 19.76 -0.17
CA ARG A 88 -3.68 19.15 -0.15
C ARG A 88 -3.85 17.65 0.08
N PRO A 89 -3.62 16.80 -0.93
CA PRO A 89 -3.78 15.37 -0.74
C PRO A 89 -2.75 14.87 0.27
N ASN A 90 -3.19 14.43 1.44
CA ASN A 90 -2.33 13.77 2.41
C ASN A 90 -2.18 12.31 1.98
N LYS A 91 -1.26 12.08 1.03
CA LYS A 91 -1.01 10.77 0.42
C LYS A 91 -0.67 9.72 1.48
N GLU A 92 0.11 10.12 2.49
CA GLU A 92 0.57 9.19 3.52
C GLU A 92 -0.55 8.83 4.49
N ALA A 93 -1.34 9.81 4.97
CA ALA A 93 -2.52 9.51 5.77
C ALA A 93 -3.52 8.64 4.99
N PHE A 94 -3.74 8.92 3.70
CA PHE A 94 -4.61 8.10 2.86
C PHE A 94 -4.20 6.64 2.82
N TYR A 95 -2.93 6.34 2.54
CA TYR A 95 -2.49 4.93 2.51
C TYR A 95 -2.42 4.32 3.90
N LYS A 96 -2.05 5.06 4.95
CA LYS A 96 -2.12 4.57 6.34
C LYS A 96 -3.54 4.15 6.71
N SER A 97 -4.53 4.98 6.40
CA SER A 97 -5.95 4.65 6.62
C SER A 97 -6.41 3.45 5.79
N LEU A 98 -5.97 3.32 4.54
CA LEU A 98 -6.30 2.15 3.73
C LEU A 98 -5.66 0.85 4.25
N LEU A 99 -4.43 0.92 4.76
CA LEU A 99 -3.78 -0.21 5.42
C LEU A 99 -4.50 -0.60 6.71
N TRP A 100 -4.99 0.39 7.46
CA TRP A 100 -5.83 0.15 8.63
C TRP A 100 -7.17 -0.51 8.25
N ILE A 101 -7.85 -0.04 7.19
CA ILE A 101 -9.07 -0.70 6.68
C ILE A 101 -8.75 -2.12 6.23
N HIS A 102 -7.64 -2.36 5.52
CA HIS A 102 -7.30 -3.71 5.09
C HIS A 102 -7.14 -4.67 6.28
N LYS A 103 -6.44 -4.22 7.34
CA LYS A 103 -6.20 -5.02 8.55
C LYS A 103 -7.46 -5.30 9.37
N ASN A 104 -8.39 -4.35 9.46
CA ASN A 104 -9.55 -4.47 10.35
C ASN A 104 -10.85 -4.83 9.61
N HIS A 105 -10.97 -4.42 8.34
CA HIS A 105 -12.17 -4.50 7.52
C HIS A 105 -11.85 -4.86 6.05
N PRO A 106 -11.16 -6.00 5.78
CA PRO A 106 -10.64 -6.36 4.46
C PRO A 106 -11.74 -6.45 3.38
N LEU A 107 -12.92 -6.96 3.75
CA LEU A 107 -14.07 -7.07 2.85
C LEU A 107 -14.57 -5.69 2.41
N THR A 108 -14.58 -4.71 3.32
CA THR A 108 -15.00 -3.34 3.00
C THR A 108 -14.07 -2.71 1.98
N LEU A 109 -12.75 -2.88 2.13
CA LEU A 109 -11.80 -2.39 1.13
C LEU A 109 -12.04 -3.06 -0.23
N ALA A 110 -12.13 -4.39 -0.24
CA ALA A 110 -12.30 -5.18 -1.45
C ALA A 110 -13.58 -4.84 -2.24
N LEU A 111 -14.70 -4.58 -1.53
CA LEU A 111 -15.97 -4.17 -2.15
C LEU A 111 -15.89 -2.80 -2.83
N ASN A 112 -15.01 -1.92 -2.33
CA ASN A 112 -14.87 -0.56 -2.83
C ASN A 112 -13.77 -0.41 -3.89
N LEU A 113 -12.97 -1.44 -4.20
CA LEU A 113 -11.91 -1.35 -5.22
C LEU A 113 -12.42 -0.92 -6.60
N LYS A 114 -13.65 -1.29 -6.96
CA LYS A 114 -14.28 -0.87 -8.21
C LYS A 114 -14.49 0.66 -8.28
N VAL A 115 -14.66 1.32 -7.14
CA VAL A 115 -14.76 2.78 -7.06
C VAL A 115 -13.45 3.44 -7.48
N PHE A 116 -12.30 2.88 -7.12
CA PHE A 116 -11.00 3.38 -7.56
C PHE A 116 -10.90 3.35 -9.10
N ALA A 117 -11.35 2.27 -9.73
CA ALA A 117 -11.37 2.17 -11.19
C ALA A 117 -12.30 3.20 -11.84
N GLN A 118 -13.49 3.41 -11.27
CA GLN A 118 -14.43 4.45 -11.73
C GLN A 118 -13.85 5.87 -11.61
N LEU A 119 -13.02 6.10 -10.59
CA LEU A 119 -12.30 7.36 -10.40
C LEU A 119 -11.01 7.44 -11.22
N GLY A 120 -10.61 6.38 -11.92
CA GLY A 120 -9.36 6.29 -12.67
C GLY A 120 -8.11 6.26 -11.78
N TRP A 121 -8.24 5.78 -10.54
CA TRP A 121 -7.17 5.64 -9.54
C TRP A 121 -6.48 4.28 -9.67
N PHE A 122 -6.12 3.90 -10.88
CA PHE A 122 -5.52 2.60 -11.18
C PHE A 122 -4.16 2.42 -10.52
N LYS A 123 -3.36 3.49 -10.43
CA LYS A 123 -2.09 3.47 -9.70
C LYS A 123 -2.29 3.21 -8.20
N ASP A 124 -3.34 3.79 -7.62
CA ASP A 124 -3.66 3.61 -6.20
C ASP A 124 -4.01 2.13 -5.90
N LEU A 125 -4.67 1.42 -6.82
CA LEU A 125 -4.93 -0.03 -6.69
C LEU A 125 -3.64 -0.85 -6.55
N LEU A 126 -2.64 -0.56 -7.39
CA LEU A 126 -1.33 -1.23 -7.34
C LEU A 126 -0.53 -0.83 -6.10
N GLU A 127 -0.60 0.44 -5.73
CA GLU A 127 0.08 0.98 -4.55
C GLU A 127 -0.45 0.37 -3.25
N ILE A 128 -1.77 0.18 -3.13
CA ILE A 128 -2.38 -0.50 -1.97
C ILE A 128 -1.81 -1.90 -1.83
N LEU A 129 -1.80 -2.68 -2.91
CA LEU A 129 -1.29 -4.05 -2.91
C LEU A 129 0.19 -4.10 -2.51
N TYR A 130 1.00 -3.20 -3.08
CA TYR A 130 2.41 -3.07 -2.74
C TYR A 130 2.64 -2.71 -1.27
N ARG A 131 1.91 -1.72 -0.74
CA ARG A 131 2.07 -1.28 0.66
C ARG A 131 1.63 -2.32 1.65
N VAL A 132 0.57 -3.07 1.34
CA VAL A 132 0.15 -4.21 2.17
C VAL A 132 1.27 -5.22 2.27
N LEU A 133 1.88 -5.58 1.13
CA LEU A 133 3.01 -6.51 1.08
C LEU A 133 4.23 -5.97 1.84
N GLN A 134 4.65 -4.74 1.55
CA GLN A 134 5.80 -4.10 2.18
C GLN A 134 5.66 -4.05 3.70
N LYS A 135 4.50 -3.63 4.20
CA LYS A 135 4.23 -3.57 5.64
C LYS A 135 4.44 -4.91 6.34
N SER A 136 4.04 -6.03 5.74
CA SER A 136 4.28 -7.35 6.36
C SER A 136 5.74 -7.76 6.36
N ILE A 137 6.49 -7.36 5.33
CA ILE A 137 7.92 -7.66 5.23
C ILE A 137 8.65 -6.87 6.32
N ASP A 138 8.28 -5.61 6.53
CA ASP A 138 8.85 -4.76 7.57
C ASP A 138 8.49 -5.31 8.96
N GLU A 139 7.23 -5.66 9.20
CA GLU A 139 6.77 -6.28 10.46
C GLU A 139 7.44 -7.65 10.74
N ALA A 140 7.85 -8.39 9.71
CA ALA A 140 8.58 -9.65 9.87
C ALA A 140 10.04 -9.41 10.27
N LYS A 141 10.71 -8.46 9.61
CA LYS A 141 12.09 -8.06 9.93
C LYS A 141 12.21 -7.52 11.35
N GLU A 142 11.29 -6.65 11.76
CA GLU A 142 11.26 -6.10 13.12
C GLU A 142 11.17 -7.22 14.17
N LYS A 143 10.36 -8.26 13.93
CA LYS A 143 10.25 -9.41 14.83
C LYS A 143 11.53 -10.24 14.88
N GLU A 144 12.16 -10.49 13.74
CA GLU A 144 13.43 -11.22 13.67
C GLU A 144 14.56 -10.47 14.42
N GLU A 145 14.62 -9.14 14.26
CA GLU A 145 15.56 -8.29 14.98
C GLU A 145 15.30 -8.30 16.49
N GLU A 146 14.04 -8.17 16.92
CA GLU A 146 13.66 -8.27 18.32
C GLU A 146 14.02 -9.63 18.93
N GLU A 147 13.77 -10.73 18.21
CA GLU A 147 14.09 -12.09 18.66
C GLU A 147 15.60 -12.28 18.80
N SER A 148 16.37 -11.80 17.82
CA SER A 148 17.84 -11.81 17.84
C SER A 148 18.38 -11.03 19.03
N GLN A 149 17.82 -9.85 19.31
CA GLN A 149 18.19 -9.05 20.48
C GLN A 149 17.85 -9.77 21.79
N LYS A 150 16.64 -10.35 21.90
CA LYS A 150 16.22 -11.13 23.08
C LYS A 150 17.16 -12.32 23.30
N GLU A 151 17.58 -13.01 22.26
CA GLU A 151 18.51 -14.13 22.34
C GLU A 151 19.92 -13.67 22.78
N TYR A 152 20.42 -12.58 22.20
CA TYR A 152 21.68 -11.97 22.61
C TYR A 152 21.69 -11.61 24.10
N TRP A 153 20.64 -10.93 24.58
CA TRP A 153 20.53 -10.56 25.99
C TRP A 153 20.41 -11.79 26.91
N LYS A 154 19.69 -12.84 26.52
CA LYS A 154 19.63 -14.12 27.27
C LYS A 154 21.00 -14.79 27.38
N LYS A 155 21.79 -14.80 26.32
CA LYS A 155 23.17 -15.35 26.35
C LYS A 155 24.06 -14.54 27.29
N ARG A 156 23.95 -13.21 27.24
CA ARG A 156 24.74 -12.30 28.08
C ARG A 156 24.38 -12.39 29.58
N THR A 157 23.09 -12.47 29.92
CA THR A 157 22.66 -12.63 31.32
C THR A 157 23.09 -13.98 31.89
N ASN A 158 23.07 -15.05 31.09
CA ASN A 158 23.60 -16.36 31.48
C ASN A 158 25.13 -16.36 31.73
N TYR A 159 25.90 -15.53 31.02
CA TYR A 159 27.33 -15.34 31.28
C TYR A 159 27.61 -14.59 32.58
N CYS A 160 26.80 -13.58 32.93
CA CYS A 160 26.94 -12.82 34.18
C CYS A 160 26.45 -13.58 35.43
N GLN A 161 25.67 -14.65 35.27
CA GLN A 161 25.16 -15.48 36.39
C GLN A 161 26.05 -16.69 36.74
N LYS A 162 27.21 -16.88 36.10
CA LYS A 162 28.17 -17.88 36.58
C LYS A 162 28.64 -17.45 37.99
N PRO A 163 28.48 -18.27 39.03
CA PRO A 163 28.95 -17.91 40.37
C PRO A 163 30.47 -17.72 40.28
N ARG A 164 30.94 -16.50 40.57
CA ARG A 164 32.36 -16.27 40.84
C ARG A 164 32.73 -17.23 41.98
N LYS A 165 33.47 -18.30 41.66
CA LYS A 165 34.15 -19.09 42.69
C LYS A 165 34.98 -18.10 43.51
N ARG A 166 34.58 -17.93 44.76
CA ARG A 166 35.19 -17.06 45.74
C ARG A 166 36.55 -17.66 46.09
N ASN A 167 37.59 -17.27 45.35
CA ASN A 167 38.96 -17.57 45.74
C ASN A 167 39.45 -16.45 46.65
N TYR A 168 39.77 -16.85 47.87
CA TYR A 168 40.22 -16.04 48.99
C TYR A 168 41.73 -16.24 49.09
N TRP A 169 42.57 -15.34 48.58
CA TRP A 169 44.00 -15.27 48.93
C TRP A 169 44.48 -13.82 48.88
N SER A 170 45.22 -13.46 49.91
CA SER A 170 45.62 -12.12 50.34
C SER A 170 46.84 -11.53 49.60
N ASP A 171 46.92 -10.20 49.74
CA ASP A 171 48.10 -9.35 49.98
C ASP A 171 49.01 -8.83 48.84
N SER A 172 49.27 -7.53 49.00
CA SER A 172 50.46 -6.72 48.69
C SER A 172 50.60 -6.03 47.32
N GLU A 173 50.26 -4.73 47.35
CA GLU A 173 51.03 -3.52 46.96
C GLU A 173 52.13 -3.53 45.88
N GLU A 174 52.24 -2.33 45.27
CA GLU A 174 53.26 -1.80 44.34
C GLU A 174 53.10 -2.29 42.88
N GLY A 175 53.07 -1.47 41.83
CA GLY A 175 53.53 -0.11 41.61
C GLY A 175 54.11 -0.07 40.19
N GLU A 176 53.89 1.03 39.49
CA GLU A 176 54.59 1.50 38.27
C GLU A 176 54.09 1.08 36.87
N SER A 177 53.94 2.16 36.10
CA SER A 177 53.61 2.35 34.70
C SER A 177 54.72 1.89 33.75
N ASN A 178 54.36 1.55 32.52
CA ASN A 178 55.09 2.01 31.34
C ASN A 178 54.18 2.05 30.11
N GLU A 179 54.21 3.22 29.47
CA GLU A 179 53.72 3.49 28.12
C GLU A 179 54.80 3.02 27.14
N GLU A 180 54.43 2.27 26.10
CA GLU A 180 55.27 2.06 24.93
C GLU A 180 54.45 2.46 23.70
N GLU A 181 54.86 3.59 23.10
CA GLU A 181 54.57 3.98 21.72
C GLU A 181 55.42 3.08 20.82
N ASP A 182 54.78 2.43 19.84
CA ASP A 182 55.49 1.86 18.68
C ASP A 182 54.91 2.49 17.42
N SER A 183 55.78 3.26 16.76
CA SER A 183 55.61 3.85 15.43
C SER A 183 56.28 2.95 14.42
N ASP A 184 55.55 2.46 13.43
CA ASP A 184 56.15 1.94 12.19
C ASP A 184 55.35 2.48 11.00
N GLU A 185 56.05 3.30 10.20
CA GLU A 185 55.67 3.73 8.86
C GLU A 185 56.01 2.60 7.87
N GLU A 186 55.07 2.21 7.02
CA GLU A 186 55.39 1.55 5.74
C GLU A 186 54.70 2.32 4.60
N GLU A 187 55.52 2.84 3.69
CA GLU A 187 55.12 3.44 2.41
C GLU A 187 54.96 2.37 1.31
N ASP A 188 53.96 2.62 0.46
CA ASP A 188 53.87 2.34 -0.99
C ASP A 188 53.88 0.90 -1.52
N ASP A 189 52.70 0.44 -2.02
CA ASP A 189 52.56 -0.10 -3.40
C ASP A 189 51.08 -0.09 -3.86
N GLU A 190 50.48 1.09 -4.04
CA GLU A 190 49.18 1.25 -4.72
C GLU A 190 49.40 1.68 -6.17
N SER A 191 49.61 0.71 -7.06
CA SER A 191 49.18 0.87 -8.45
C SER A 191 49.03 -0.50 -9.12
N ILE A 192 47.86 -0.71 -9.74
CA ILE A 192 47.42 -1.90 -10.51
C ILE A 192 46.40 -2.83 -9.79
N GLU A 193 45.42 -2.29 -9.03
CA GLU A 193 44.19 -3.07 -8.66
C GLU A 193 42.85 -2.37 -8.97
N GLU A 194 42.85 -1.08 -9.31
CA GLU A 194 41.60 -0.29 -9.41
C GLU A 194 40.68 -0.67 -10.60
N GLU A 195 41.17 -1.32 -11.64
CA GLU A 195 40.34 -1.72 -12.78
C GLU A 195 39.63 -3.08 -12.58
N GLU A 196 40.16 -3.98 -11.74
CA GLU A 196 39.46 -5.25 -11.39
C GLU A 196 38.50 -5.10 -10.21
N GLU A 197 38.75 -4.16 -9.29
CA GLU A 197 37.86 -3.90 -8.15
C GLU A 197 36.54 -3.23 -8.58
N GLY A 198 36.58 -2.30 -9.53
CA GLY A 198 35.36 -1.67 -10.07
C GLY A 198 34.42 -2.65 -10.77
N GLU A 199 34.95 -3.59 -11.57
CA GLU A 199 34.13 -4.62 -12.22
C GLU A 199 33.62 -5.68 -11.22
N LYS A 200 34.41 -6.02 -10.19
CA LYS A 200 33.98 -6.93 -9.11
C LYS A 200 32.95 -6.28 -8.20
N GLU A 201 33.03 -4.98 -7.92
CA GLU A 201 32.03 -4.24 -7.13
C GLU A 201 30.74 -3.99 -7.92
N GLU A 202 30.80 -3.62 -9.20
CA GLU A 202 29.61 -3.54 -10.06
C GLU A 202 28.95 -4.92 -10.22
N SER A 203 29.76 -5.99 -10.40
CA SER A 203 29.22 -7.34 -10.48
C SER A 203 28.60 -7.79 -9.15
N LYS A 204 29.22 -7.51 -7.99
CA LYS A 204 28.69 -7.83 -6.65
C LYS A 204 27.42 -7.04 -6.34
N THR A 205 27.39 -5.75 -6.63
CA THR A 205 26.22 -4.90 -6.39
C THR A 205 25.04 -5.30 -7.28
N VAL A 206 25.28 -5.68 -8.54
CA VAL A 206 24.24 -6.23 -9.42
C VAL A 206 23.72 -7.57 -8.88
N THR A 207 24.59 -8.49 -8.44
CA THR A 207 24.16 -9.76 -7.85
C THR A 207 23.35 -9.56 -6.57
N ASP A 208 23.79 -8.68 -5.67
CA ASP A 208 23.10 -8.39 -4.41
C ASP A 208 21.71 -7.77 -4.64
N VAL A 209 21.60 -6.87 -5.63
CA VAL A 209 20.31 -6.28 -6.01
C VAL A 209 19.39 -7.33 -6.65
N THR A 210 19.93 -8.25 -7.47
CA THR A 210 19.12 -9.35 -8.03
C THR A 210 18.65 -10.31 -6.95
N ASP A 211 19.49 -10.63 -5.98
CA ASP A 211 19.15 -11.53 -4.87
C ASP A 211 18.10 -10.90 -3.94
N ALA A 212 18.19 -9.60 -3.69
CA ALA A 212 17.16 -8.87 -2.95
C ALA A 212 15.80 -8.90 -3.67
N HIS A 213 15.76 -8.71 -4.99
CA HIS A 213 14.52 -8.82 -5.76
C HIS A 213 13.96 -10.25 -5.76
N ILE A 214 14.81 -11.26 -5.88
CA ILE A 214 14.40 -12.67 -5.82
C ILE A 214 13.81 -13.00 -4.44
N ALA A 215 14.46 -12.53 -3.37
CA ALA A 215 13.97 -12.72 -2.01
C ALA A 215 12.58 -12.08 -1.82
N ARG A 216 12.38 -10.86 -2.30
CA ARG A 216 11.07 -10.19 -2.24
C ARG A 216 10.00 -10.90 -3.06
N ALA A 217 10.33 -11.35 -4.28
CA ALA A 217 9.42 -12.13 -5.10
C ALA A 217 9.01 -13.45 -4.41
N LYS A 218 9.95 -14.13 -3.74
CA LYS A 218 9.67 -15.32 -2.92
C LYS A 218 8.72 -14.99 -1.77
N SER A 219 8.96 -13.90 -1.04
CA SER A 219 8.06 -13.44 0.03
C SER A 219 6.66 -13.13 -0.49
N ALA A 220 6.53 -12.54 -1.68
CA ALA A 220 5.24 -12.28 -2.30
C ALA A 220 4.48 -13.57 -2.64
N VAL A 221 5.17 -14.57 -3.18
CA VAL A 221 4.60 -15.90 -3.48
C VAL A 221 4.16 -16.61 -2.20
N ASP A 222 5.03 -16.65 -1.19
CA ASP A 222 4.72 -17.28 0.11
C ASP A 222 3.49 -16.64 0.73
N ARG A 223 3.45 -15.29 0.77
CA ARG A 223 2.31 -14.58 1.32
C ARG A 223 1.04 -14.83 0.53
N TYR A 224 1.09 -14.84 -0.79
CA TYR A 224 -0.08 -15.17 -1.61
C TYR A 224 -0.61 -16.58 -1.32
N GLN A 225 0.25 -17.53 -0.95
CA GLN A 225 -0.16 -18.90 -0.61
C GLN A 225 -0.74 -18.99 0.80
N ASN A 226 -0.15 -18.29 1.77
CA ASN A 226 -0.42 -18.45 3.20
C ASN A 226 -1.40 -17.42 3.79
N ASP A 227 -1.48 -16.22 3.23
CA ASP A 227 -2.34 -15.13 3.71
C ASP A 227 -3.62 -15.02 2.86
N LEU A 228 -4.74 -15.45 3.43
CA LEU A 228 -6.05 -15.43 2.79
C LEU A 228 -6.53 -14.02 2.46
N GLU A 229 -6.25 -13.04 3.32
CA GLU A 229 -6.71 -11.66 3.15
C GLU A 229 -5.91 -10.95 2.06
N TYR A 230 -4.59 -11.17 2.04
CA TYR A 230 -3.73 -10.67 0.98
C TYR A 230 -4.09 -11.30 -0.37
N ARG A 231 -4.27 -12.62 -0.42
CA ARG A 231 -4.69 -13.32 -1.64
C ARG A 231 -6.01 -12.77 -2.17
N TYR A 232 -7.00 -12.60 -1.28
CA TYR A 232 -8.29 -12.03 -1.67
C TYR A 232 -8.15 -10.60 -2.21
N LEU A 233 -7.34 -9.75 -1.56
CA LEU A 233 -7.08 -8.39 -2.06
C LEU A 233 -6.42 -8.42 -3.45
N HIS A 234 -5.38 -9.23 -3.62
CA HIS A 234 -4.64 -9.40 -4.88
C HIS A 234 -5.56 -9.86 -6.03
N ASP A 235 -6.42 -10.83 -5.73
CA ASP A 235 -7.39 -11.38 -6.66
C ASP A 235 -8.43 -10.33 -7.06
N ARG A 236 -8.97 -9.59 -6.09
CA ARG A 236 -9.96 -8.53 -6.34
C ARG A 236 -9.37 -7.36 -7.11
N VAL A 237 -8.12 -6.98 -6.85
CA VAL A 237 -7.42 -5.97 -7.67
C VAL A 237 -7.27 -6.48 -9.11
N SER A 238 -6.81 -7.71 -9.29
CA SER A 238 -6.65 -8.33 -10.62
C SER A 238 -7.98 -8.36 -11.39
N GLU A 239 -9.07 -8.75 -10.74
CA GLU A 239 -10.41 -8.77 -11.32
C GLU A 239 -10.86 -7.38 -11.79
N VAL A 240 -10.62 -6.34 -11.00
CA VAL A 240 -10.94 -4.96 -11.41
C VAL A 240 -10.15 -4.56 -12.66
N PHE A 241 -8.87 -4.92 -12.76
CA PHE A 241 -8.10 -4.68 -13.99
C PHE A 241 -8.67 -5.44 -15.19
N VAL A 242 -9.03 -6.72 -15.01
CA VAL A 242 -9.62 -7.56 -16.07
C VAL A 242 -10.96 -7.01 -16.55
N GLU A 243 -11.86 -6.61 -15.64
CA GLU A 243 -13.15 -6.01 -15.97
C GLU A 243 -12.97 -4.74 -16.81
N MET A 244 -12.07 -3.85 -16.38
CA MET A 244 -11.81 -2.58 -17.07
C MET A 244 -11.15 -2.79 -18.43
N LEU A 245 -10.15 -3.67 -18.53
CA LEU A 245 -9.50 -4.02 -19.80
C LEU A 245 -10.47 -4.67 -20.79
N THR A 246 -11.35 -5.55 -20.30
CA THR A 246 -12.37 -6.20 -21.13
C THR A 246 -13.38 -5.20 -21.65
N SER A 247 -13.86 -4.29 -20.80
CA SER A 247 -14.75 -3.19 -21.21
C SER A 247 -14.09 -2.32 -22.28
N ASP A 248 -12.83 -1.94 -22.08
CA ASP A 248 -12.09 -1.11 -23.04
C ASP A 248 -11.87 -1.82 -24.38
N LEU A 249 -11.60 -3.13 -24.37
CA LEU A 249 -11.52 -3.94 -25.58
C LEU A 249 -12.85 -4.00 -26.33
N LEU A 250 -13.97 -4.11 -25.62
CA LEU A 250 -15.30 -4.05 -26.23
C LEU A 250 -15.56 -2.68 -26.85
N SER A 251 -15.24 -1.60 -26.14
CA SER A 251 -15.35 -0.23 -26.69
C SER A 251 -14.46 -0.04 -27.91
N LEU A 252 -13.24 -0.60 -27.92
CA LEU A 252 -12.36 -0.58 -29.09
C LEU A 252 -12.97 -1.32 -30.28
N LYS A 253 -13.56 -2.50 -30.07
CA LYS A 253 -14.25 -3.27 -31.12
C LYS A 253 -15.47 -2.54 -31.69
N CYS A 254 -16.20 -1.81 -30.85
CA CYS A 254 -17.36 -1.01 -31.24
C CYS A 254 -16.98 0.37 -31.81
N CYS A 255 -15.69 0.66 -32.02
CA CYS A 255 -15.18 1.96 -32.47
C CYS A 255 -15.53 3.14 -31.52
N GLU A 256 -15.81 2.87 -30.25
CA GLU A 256 -16.15 3.86 -29.22
C GLU A 256 -14.89 4.30 -28.45
N ILE A 257 -13.91 4.86 -29.16
CA ILE A 257 -12.60 5.22 -28.61
C ILE A 257 -12.72 6.20 -27.43
N GLU A 258 -13.75 7.05 -27.43
CA GLU A 258 -13.98 8.04 -26.37
C GLU A 258 -14.31 7.43 -25.00
N LYS A 259 -14.79 6.18 -24.97
CA LYS A 259 -15.13 5.46 -23.75
C LYS A 259 -13.96 4.65 -23.19
N ILE A 260 -12.87 4.50 -23.95
CA ILE A 260 -11.70 3.75 -23.53
C ILE A 260 -11.05 4.46 -22.34
N SER A 261 -10.90 3.72 -21.24
CA SER A 261 -10.28 4.21 -20.03
C SER A 261 -8.75 4.28 -20.15
N SER A 262 -8.10 4.90 -19.17
CA SER A 262 -6.63 4.94 -19.12
C SER A 262 -6.00 3.68 -18.49
N ILE A 263 -6.78 2.63 -18.19
CA ILE A 263 -6.31 1.40 -17.53
C ILE A 263 -5.10 0.78 -18.23
N SER A 264 -5.06 0.77 -19.56
CA SER A 264 -3.98 0.15 -20.34
C SER A 264 -2.62 0.83 -20.13
N LYS A 265 -2.61 2.11 -19.72
CA LYS A 265 -1.39 2.85 -19.36
C LYS A 265 -0.87 2.48 -17.97
N PHE A 266 -1.77 2.09 -17.07
CA PHE A 266 -1.43 1.74 -15.68
C PHE A 266 -1.33 0.23 -15.45
N CYS A 267 -1.85 -0.59 -16.35
CA CYS A 267 -1.73 -2.04 -16.27
C CYS A 267 -0.24 -2.41 -16.21
N PRO A 268 0.18 -3.17 -15.18
CA PRO A 268 1.57 -3.52 -14.99
C PRO A 268 2.06 -4.35 -16.18
N SER A 269 3.26 -4.04 -16.65
CA SER A 269 3.98 -4.87 -17.61
C SER A 269 4.88 -5.85 -16.86
N ILE A 270 5.34 -6.86 -17.60
CA ILE A 270 6.40 -7.77 -17.18
C ILE A 270 7.56 -6.93 -16.63
N ASP A 271 8.01 -7.29 -15.43
CA ASP A 271 9.14 -6.69 -14.73
C ASP A 271 9.00 -5.18 -14.44
N SER A 272 7.79 -4.64 -14.47
CA SER A 272 7.53 -3.30 -13.92
C SER A 272 7.73 -3.28 -12.41
N SER A 273 7.98 -2.11 -11.81
CA SER A 273 8.27 -2.00 -10.36
C SER A 273 7.22 -2.70 -9.49
N TYR A 274 5.93 -2.49 -9.77
CA TYR A 274 4.85 -3.17 -9.04
C TYR A 274 4.81 -4.68 -9.34
N ASP A 275 5.13 -5.11 -10.56
CA ASP A 275 5.11 -6.52 -10.94
C ASP A 275 6.27 -7.32 -10.32
N ARG A 276 7.48 -6.75 -10.28
CA ARG A 276 8.63 -7.37 -9.61
C ARG A 276 8.34 -7.71 -8.15
N GLU A 277 7.57 -6.86 -7.50
CA GLU A 277 7.26 -6.97 -6.07
C GLU A 277 6.01 -7.82 -5.80
N THR A 278 4.96 -7.71 -6.64
CA THR A 278 3.64 -8.31 -6.33
C THR A 278 3.20 -9.40 -7.31
N LEU A 279 3.92 -9.61 -8.43
CA LEU A 279 3.60 -10.56 -9.49
C LEU A 279 2.16 -10.41 -10.06
N ILE A 280 1.61 -9.20 -9.95
CA ILE A 280 0.23 -8.89 -10.31
C ILE A 280 -0.04 -9.00 -11.81
N CYS A 281 0.96 -8.75 -12.67
CA CYS A 281 0.80 -8.85 -14.13
C CYS A 281 0.46 -10.29 -14.54
N GLU A 282 1.11 -11.25 -13.91
CA GLU A 282 0.84 -12.67 -14.13
C GLU A 282 -0.61 -13.02 -13.77
N ASN A 283 -1.08 -12.56 -12.61
CA ASN A 283 -2.43 -12.89 -12.13
C ASN A 283 -3.53 -12.22 -12.98
N ILE A 284 -3.29 -11.01 -13.50
CA ILE A 284 -4.16 -10.36 -14.50
C ILE A 284 -4.16 -11.15 -15.81
N ALA A 285 -2.98 -11.53 -16.32
CA ALA A 285 -2.84 -12.25 -17.58
C ALA A 285 -3.52 -13.63 -17.55
N ARG A 286 -3.33 -14.39 -16.47
CA ARG A 286 -3.97 -15.70 -16.25
C ARG A 286 -5.49 -15.61 -16.26
N ARG A 287 -6.07 -14.54 -15.69
CA ARG A 287 -7.52 -14.31 -15.69
C ARG A 287 -8.06 -13.92 -17.06
N MET A 288 -7.31 -13.12 -17.82
CA MET A 288 -7.70 -12.78 -19.19
C MET A 288 -7.56 -13.96 -20.16
N PHE A 289 -6.59 -14.84 -19.92
CA PHE A 289 -6.30 -15.99 -20.77
C PHE A 289 -6.24 -17.31 -19.98
N PRO A 290 -7.37 -17.81 -19.42
CA PRO A 290 -7.37 -19.02 -18.60
C PRO A 290 -6.99 -20.27 -19.39
N ARG A 291 -6.21 -21.18 -18.77
CA ARG A 291 -5.78 -22.45 -19.39
C ARG A 291 -6.91 -23.24 -20.04
N HIS A 292 -8.06 -23.34 -19.38
CA HIS A 292 -9.19 -24.15 -19.86
C HIS A 292 -9.84 -23.61 -21.14
N ASN A 293 -9.62 -22.33 -21.47
CA ASN A 293 -10.18 -21.72 -22.68
C ASN A 293 -9.30 -21.89 -23.92
N PHE A 294 -8.05 -22.34 -23.76
CA PHE A 294 -7.05 -22.35 -24.82
C PHE A 294 -6.31 -23.69 -24.85
N GLY A 295 -6.56 -24.49 -25.89
CA GLY A 295 -5.89 -25.79 -26.08
C GLY A 295 -4.36 -25.68 -26.16
N GLU A 296 -3.83 -24.54 -26.60
CA GLU A 296 -2.40 -24.23 -26.66
C GLU A 296 -1.69 -24.22 -25.29
N TYR A 297 -2.43 -24.22 -24.17
CA TYR A 297 -1.88 -24.20 -22.80
C TYR A 297 -2.07 -25.51 -22.04
N LYS A 298 -2.65 -26.54 -22.65
CA LYS A 298 -3.00 -27.79 -21.96
C LYS A 298 -1.77 -28.53 -21.45
N ASP A 299 -0.74 -28.66 -22.30
CA ASP A 299 0.48 -29.43 -22.01
C ASP A 299 1.69 -28.53 -21.73
N VAL A 300 1.46 -27.23 -21.50
CA VAL A 300 2.52 -26.25 -21.27
C VAL A 300 2.84 -26.17 -19.78
N GLU A 301 4.13 -26.31 -19.46
CA GLU A 301 4.69 -26.13 -18.11
C GLU A 301 4.30 -24.77 -17.50
N GLU A 302 4.20 -24.71 -16.17
CA GLU A 302 3.73 -23.53 -15.43
C GLU A 302 4.51 -22.25 -15.74
N ALA A 303 5.85 -22.32 -15.78
CA ALA A 303 6.70 -21.19 -16.09
C ALA A 303 6.48 -20.67 -17.52
N HIS A 304 6.43 -21.59 -18.49
CA HIS A 304 6.20 -21.29 -19.90
C HIS A 304 4.79 -20.72 -20.13
N TYR A 305 3.78 -21.24 -19.43
CA TYR A 305 2.42 -20.71 -19.47
C TYR A 305 2.36 -19.28 -18.94
N ALA A 306 2.93 -19.02 -17.76
CA ALA A 306 2.97 -17.69 -17.15
C ALA A 306 3.63 -16.64 -18.07
N TYR A 307 4.72 -17.00 -18.74
CA TYR A 307 5.36 -16.13 -19.73
C TYR A 307 4.45 -15.88 -20.95
N ARG A 308 3.88 -16.94 -21.54
CA ARG A 308 3.02 -16.84 -22.74
C ARG A 308 1.79 -15.97 -22.51
N VAL A 309 1.09 -16.13 -21.38
CA VAL A 309 -0.11 -15.32 -21.10
C VAL A 309 0.25 -13.85 -20.87
N ARG A 310 1.38 -13.55 -20.22
CA ARG A 310 1.84 -12.17 -20.01
C ARG A 310 2.24 -11.51 -21.34
N ASP A 311 2.95 -12.21 -22.21
CA ASP A 311 3.28 -11.69 -23.54
C ASP A 311 2.02 -11.51 -24.41
N ARG A 312 1.05 -12.43 -24.30
CA ARG A 312 -0.25 -12.31 -24.97
C ARG A 312 -1.04 -11.11 -24.48
N LEU A 313 -1.09 -10.86 -23.17
CA LEU A 313 -1.69 -9.65 -22.58
C LEU A 313 -1.07 -8.38 -23.18
N ARG A 314 0.26 -8.32 -23.23
CA ARG A 314 0.98 -7.19 -23.83
C ARG A 314 0.59 -6.97 -25.29
N LYS A 315 0.65 -8.03 -26.12
CA LYS A 315 0.43 -7.94 -27.58
C LYS A 315 -1.02 -7.75 -27.98
N GLN A 316 -1.94 -8.50 -27.38
CA GLN A 316 -3.35 -8.56 -27.81
C GLN A 316 -4.25 -7.57 -27.08
N VAL A 317 -3.86 -7.10 -25.89
CA VAL A 317 -4.70 -6.21 -25.06
C VAL A 317 -4.05 -4.84 -24.92
N LEU A 318 -2.85 -4.78 -24.35
CA LEU A 318 -2.24 -3.50 -23.98
C LEU A 318 -1.79 -2.70 -25.21
N SER A 319 -1.11 -3.34 -26.16
CA SER A 319 -0.63 -2.65 -27.37
C SER A 319 -1.76 -2.04 -28.21
N PRO A 320 -2.87 -2.74 -28.53
CA PRO A 320 -3.98 -2.14 -29.27
C PRO A 320 -4.66 -0.99 -28.52
N LEU A 321 -4.91 -1.16 -27.21
CA LEU A 321 -5.54 -0.12 -26.39
C LEU A 321 -4.66 1.13 -26.28
N ARG A 322 -3.35 0.98 -26.10
CA ARG A 322 -2.41 2.11 -26.04
C ARG A 322 -2.35 2.86 -27.37
N LYS A 323 -2.27 2.14 -28.49
CA LYS A 323 -2.33 2.74 -29.84
C LYS A 323 -3.62 3.52 -30.06
N ALA A 324 -4.77 2.95 -29.68
CA ALA A 324 -6.05 3.63 -29.79
C ALA A 324 -6.08 4.94 -28.96
N LEU A 325 -5.46 4.94 -27.77
CA LEU A 325 -5.35 6.13 -26.94
C LEU A 325 -4.37 7.18 -27.51
N GLU A 326 -3.32 6.75 -28.22
CA GLU A 326 -2.38 7.62 -28.93
C GLU A 326 -2.99 8.22 -30.21
N CYS A 327 -3.96 7.55 -30.84
CA CYS A 327 -4.65 8.08 -32.00
C CYS A 327 -5.70 9.16 -31.67
N LEU A 328 -5.99 9.40 -30.38
CA LEU A 328 -6.88 10.48 -29.97
C LEU A 328 -6.23 11.85 -30.25
N PRO A 329 -6.98 12.90 -30.63
CA PRO A 329 -6.42 14.23 -30.85
C PRO A 329 -5.64 14.73 -29.62
N VAL A 330 -4.52 15.45 -29.79
CA VAL A 330 -3.66 15.95 -28.69
C VAL A 330 -4.45 16.74 -27.62
N VAL A 331 -5.47 17.49 -28.05
CA VAL A 331 -6.39 18.21 -27.14
C VAL A 331 -7.20 17.24 -26.26
N LYS A 332 -7.52 16.03 -26.75
CA LYS A 332 -8.21 14.96 -26.01
C LYS A 332 -7.24 14.06 -25.24
N GLN A 333 -6.01 13.82 -25.72
CA GLN A 333 -4.98 13.07 -24.95
C GLN A 333 -4.64 13.73 -23.62
N ASN A 334 -4.54 15.06 -23.59
CA ASN A 334 -4.27 15.86 -22.38
C ASN A 334 -5.54 16.17 -21.54
N ASN A 335 -6.74 16.04 -22.13
CA ASN A 335 -8.01 16.37 -21.45
C ASN A 335 -8.90 15.17 -21.07
N GLN A 336 -8.72 13.98 -21.62
CA GLN A 336 -9.50 12.80 -21.20
C GLN A 336 -9.01 12.24 -19.86
N SER A 337 -7.71 12.23 -19.59
CA SER A 337 -7.17 11.88 -18.27
C SER A 337 -7.40 12.98 -17.23
N SER A 338 -7.53 14.22 -17.72
CA SER A 338 -7.44 15.41 -16.91
C SER A 338 -8.78 16.16 -16.82
N SER A 339 -9.43 16.69 -17.85
CA SER A 339 -10.60 17.58 -17.65
C SER A 339 -11.93 16.88 -17.34
N LEU A 340 -12.30 15.79 -18.04
CA LEU A 340 -13.56 15.06 -17.79
C LEU A 340 -13.47 14.25 -16.49
N PHE A 341 -12.37 13.54 -16.30
CA PHE A 341 -12.11 12.87 -15.03
C PHE A 341 -11.85 13.87 -13.90
N LYS A 342 -11.17 15.03 -14.07
CA LYS A 342 -11.10 16.05 -12.99
C LYS A 342 -12.46 16.65 -12.68
N LYS A 343 -13.33 16.89 -13.67
CA LYS A 343 -14.70 17.37 -13.42
C LYS A 343 -15.54 16.31 -12.72
N CYS A 344 -15.52 15.06 -13.17
CA CYS A 344 -16.20 13.96 -12.47
C CYS A 344 -15.59 13.71 -11.09
N LYS A 345 -14.26 13.69 -10.95
CA LYS A 345 -13.55 13.59 -9.66
C LYS A 345 -13.92 14.74 -8.75
N ALA A 346 -13.91 15.98 -9.22
CA ALA A 346 -14.27 17.15 -8.43
C ALA A 346 -15.75 17.16 -8.06
N LEU A 347 -16.66 16.73 -8.96
CA LEU A 347 -18.09 16.65 -8.66
C LEU A 347 -18.43 15.49 -7.73
N ILE A 348 -17.84 14.31 -7.92
CA ILE A 348 -17.99 13.17 -7.01
C ILE A 348 -17.32 13.50 -5.67
N ALA A 349 -16.15 14.12 -5.67
CA ALA A 349 -15.48 14.60 -4.47
C ALA A 349 -16.30 15.66 -3.76
N LEU A 350 -16.81 16.66 -4.47
CA LEU A 350 -17.65 17.71 -3.90
C LEU A 350 -18.97 17.15 -3.42
N GLU A 351 -19.55 16.14 -4.07
CA GLU A 351 -20.79 15.51 -3.61
C GLU A 351 -20.55 14.64 -2.37
N ILE A 352 -19.47 13.84 -2.35
CA ILE A 352 -19.05 13.07 -1.18
C ILE A 352 -18.67 14.03 -0.04
N TYR A 353 -17.91 15.08 -0.31
CA TYR A 353 -17.48 16.12 0.62
C TYR A 353 -18.69 16.88 1.15
N ARG A 354 -19.57 17.39 0.29
CA ARG A 354 -20.79 18.11 0.68
C ARG A 354 -21.69 17.21 1.52
N ARG A 355 -21.93 15.97 1.13
CA ARG A 355 -22.77 15.06 1.92
C ARG A 355 -22.13 14.67 3.25
N SER A 356 -20.82 14.45 3.29
CA SER A 356 -20.14 13.98 4.50
C SER A 356 -19.85 15.11 5.49
N LEU A 357 -19.34 16.25 5.04
CA LEU A 357 -19.07 17.40 5.91
C LEU A 357 -20.33 18.16 6.30
N VAL A 358 -21.36 18.25 5.46
CA VAL A 358 -22.64 18.82 5.91
C VAL A 358 -23.23 17.94 6.99
N VAL A 359 -23.23 16.61 6.85
CA VAL A 359 -23.71 15.70 7.92
C VAL A 359 -22.86 15.85 9.18
N VAL A 360 -21.53 15.78 9.07
CA VAL A 360 -20.64 15.87 10.24
C VAL A 360 -20.71 17.24 10.92
N MET A 361 -20.77 18.34 10.16
CA MET A 361 -20.85 19.69 10.73
C MET A 361 -22.25 20.04 11.26
N VAL A 362 -23.32 19.57 10.62
CA VAL A 362 -24.69 19.75 11.12
C VAL A 362 -24.90 18.93 12.40
N GLU A 363 -24.44 17.68 12.44
CA GLU A 363 -24.52 16.86 13.66
C GLU A 363 -23.69 17.44 14.80
N ALA A 364 -22.51 18.00 14.51
CA ALA A 364 -21.69 18.69 15.50
C ALA A 364 -22.37 19.99 16.01
N ALA A 365 -22.98 20.77 15.12
CA ALA A 365 -23.70 21.99 15.48
C ALA A 365 -25.00 21.72 16.25
N MET A 366 -25.73 20.64 15.92
CA MET A 366 -26.95 20.26 16.63
C MET A 366 -26.70 19.69 18.04
N LYS A 367 -25.47 19.24 18.34
CA LYS A 367 -25.07 18.78 19.69
C LYS A 367 -24.42 19.89 20.52
N ALA A 368 -24.11 21.04 19.91
CA ALA A 368 -23.50 22.20 20.57
C ALA A 368 -24.53 23.25 21.04
N ASN A 369 -25.77 23.15 20.56
CA ASN A 369 -26.96 23.80 21.12
C ASN A 369 -27.71 22.82 22.02
#